data_AF-V9GIQ2-F1
#
_entry.id   AF-V9GIQ2-F1
#
_cell.length_a   1.000
_cell.length_b   1.000
_cell.length_c   1.000
_cell.angle_alpha   90.00
_cell.angle_beta   90.00
_cell.angle_gamma   90.00
#
_symmetry.space_group_name_H-M   'P 1'
#
loop_
_entity.id
_entity.type
_entity.pdbx_description
1 polymer ?
#
loop_
_entity_poly.entity_id
_entity_poly.type
_entity_poly.pdbx_seq_one_letter_code
_entity_poly.pdbx_strand_id
1 'polypeptide(L)' 'MQQEPHFIASETPYFVGQAVAALAADPNVADKSGKALTSWDLSDEYGFSDIDGCRPHWGRYARKQGIPVA' A
#
# COMPACT_ATOMS: atom_id res chain seq x y z
N MET A 1 0.19 -4.22 26.78
CA MET A 1 -0.22 -3.98 25.37
C MET A 1 -0.31 -5.34 24.71
N GLN A 2 -1.44 -5.67 24.07
CA GLN A 2 -1.55 -6.90 23.30
C GLN A 2 -0.76 -6.74 22.00
N GLN A 3 -0.01 -7.77 21.59
CA GLN A 3 0.68 -7.77 20.30
C GLN A 3 -0.35 -8.12 19.22
N GLU A 4 -0.45 -7.28 18.19
CA GLU A 4 -1.29 -7.54 17.03
C GLU A 4 -0.51 -8.46 16.06
N PRO A 5 -0.96 -9.70 15.82
CA PRO A 5 -0.22 -10.71 15.05
C PRO A 5 0.06 -10.36 13.58
N HIS A 6 -0.66 -9.40 13.01
CA HIS A 6 -0.54 -8.95 11.62
C HIS A 6 0.22 -7.63 11.45
N PHE A 7 0.70 -7.03 12.55
CA PHE A 7 1.49 -5.79 12.52
C PHE A 7 2.74 -5.89 11.63
N ILE A 8 3.28 -7.10 11.44
CA ILE A 8 4.41 -7.37 10.54
C ILE A 8 4.11 -7.04 9.05
N ALA A 9 2.83 -6.98 8.68
CA ALA A 9 2.38 -6.64 7.33
C ALA A 9 2.04 -5.14 7.19
N SER A 10 2.20 -4.34 8.24
CA SER A 10 1.99 -2.90 8.20
C SER A 10 3.14 -2.18 7.48
N GLU A 11 2.80 -1.04 6.90
CA GLU A 11 3.73 -0.13 6.25
C GLU A 11 4.08 1.05 7.16
N THR A 12 5.21 1.70 6.89
CA THR A 12 5.50 2.97 7.55
C THR A 12 4.76 4.12 6.85
N PRO A 13 4.59 5.28 7.52
CA PRO A 13 4.04 6.47 6.87
C PRO A 13 4.83 6.94 5.64
N TYR A 14 6.11 6.55 5.52
CA TYR A 14 6.92 6.84 4.34
C TYR A 14 6.32 6.20 3.08
N PHE A 15 5.90 4.92 3.17
CA PHE A 15 5.30 4.20 2.05
C PHE A 15 3.99 4.85 1.57
N VAL A 16 3.13 5.28 2.50
CA VAL A 16 1.91 6.05 2.16
C VAL A 16 2.28 7.38 1.48
N GLY A 17 3.29 8.07 2.00
CA GLY A 17 3.79 9.31 1.42
C GLY A 17 4.29 9.14 -0.03
N GLN A 18 4.97 8.03 -0.32
CA GLN A 18 5.37 7.67 -1.69
C GLN A 18 4.15 7.49 -2.60
N ALA A 19 3.09 6.83 -2.13
CA ALA A 19 1.85 6.68 -2.90
C ALA A 19 1.22 8.04 -3.25
N VAL A 20 1.17 8.98 -2.29
CA VAL A 20 0.67 10.34 -2.50
C VAL A 20 1.55 11.10 -3.51
N ALA A 21 2.87 11.01 -3.36
CA ALA A 21 3.81 11.65 -4.27
C ALA A 21 3.68 11.11 -5.71
N ALA A 22 3.50 9.78 -5.86
CA ALA A 22 3.30 9.14 -7.15
C ALA A 22 2.00 9.60 -7.82
N LEU A 23 0.88 9.63 -7.10
CA LEU A 23 -0.39 10.16 -7.62
C LEU A 23 -0.27 11.63 -8.01
N ALA A 24 0.39 12.45 -7.20
CA ALA A 24 0.58 13.87 -7.50
C ALA A 24 1.44 14.10 -8.76
N ALA A 25 2.35 13.18 -9.07
CA ALA A 25 3.20 13.24 -10.26
C ALA A 25 2.58 12.59 -11.51
N ASP A 26 1.50 11.81 -11.37
CA ASP A 26 0.88 11.10 -12.49
C ASP A 26 0.09 12.08 -13.39
N PRO A 27 0.47 12.25 -14.67
CA PRO A 27 -0.26 13.13 -15.60
C PRO A 27 -1.71 12.67 -15.85
N ASN A 28 -2.03 11.40 -15.59
CA ASN A 28 -3.35 10.81 -15.77
C ASN A 28 -4.09 10.60 -14.43
N VAL A 29 -3.68 11.26 -13.34
CA VAL A 29 -4.30 11.10 -12.00
C VAL A 29 -5.82 11.31 -12.00
N ALA A 30 -6.35 12.10 -12.94
CA ALA A 30 -7.79 12.30 -13.11
C ALA A 30 -8.57 10.99 -13.31
N ASP A 31 -7.99 9.99 -13.98
CA ASP A 31 -8.60 8.67 -14.23
C ASP A 31 -8.77 7.84 -12.95
N LYS A 32 -8.10 8.26 -11.88
CA LYS A 32 -8.10 7.61 -10.56
C LYS A 32 -9.01 8.31 -9.56
N SER A 33 -9.57 9.47 -9.93
CA SER A 33 -10.52 10.22 -9.09
C SER A 33 -11.77 9.41 -8.76
N GLY A 34 -12.31 9.62 -7.55
CA GLY A 34 -13.53 8.95 -7.07
C GLY A 34 -13.35 7.48 -6.66
N LYS A 35 -12.12 6.96 -6.63
CA LYS A 35 -11.81 5.57 -6.24
C LYS A 35 -11.12 5.52 -4.88
N ALA A 36 -11.41 4.47 -4.11
CA ALA A 36 -10.55 4.08 -2.99
C ALA A 36 -9.37 3.31 -3.55
N LEU A 37 -8.15 3.81 -3.32
CA LEU A 37 -6.91 3.21 -3.79
C LEU A 37 -6.13 2.70 -2.59
N THR A 38 -5.43 1.58 -2.76
CA THR A 38 -4.57 1.01 -1.73
C THR A 38 -3.12 1.39 -1.99
N SER A 39 -2.35 1.64 -0.94
CA SER A 39 -0.91 1.94 -1.06
C SER A 39 -0.14 0.81 -1.76
N TRP A 40 -0.51 -0.44 -1.50
CA TRP A 40 0.16 -1.60 -2.08
C TRP A 40 -0.11 -1.77 -3.58
N ASP A 41 -1.33 -1.54 -4.06
CA ASP A 41 -1.62 -1.61 -5.51
C ASP A 41 -0.89 -0.48 -6.25
N LEU A 42 -0.86 0.71 -5.65
CA LEU A 42 -0.11 1.85 -6.19
C LEU A 42 1.41 1.61 -6.18
N SER A 43 1.93 0.84 -5.21
CA SER A 43 3.35 0.47 -5.18
C SER A 43 3.73 -0.51 -6.29
N ASP A 44 2.81 -1.41 -6.66
CA ASP A 44 3.00 -2.32 -7.79
C ASP A 44 2.93 -1.54 -9.11
N GLU A 45 2.04 -0.55 -9.22
CA GLU A 45 1.86 0.28 -10.42
C GLU A 45 2.99 1.29 -10.65
N TYR A 46 3.35 2.08 -9.62
CA TYR A 46 4.34 3.15 -9.74
C TYR A 46 5.75 2.75 -9.31
N GLY A 47 5.91 1.57 -8.72
CA GLY A 47 7.22 0.99 -8.47
C GLY A 47 8.01 1.56 -7.29
N PHE A 48 7.34 2.15 -6.28
CA PHE A 48 8.01 2.62 -5.06
C PHE A 48 8.14 1.51 -3.99
N SER A 49 8.94 1.78 -2.96
CA SER A 49 9.17 0.89 -1.81
C SER A 49 9.15 1.68 -0.50
N ASP A 50 9.05 0.97 0.62
CA ASP A 50 9.15 1.55 1.96
C ASP A 50 10.62 1.93 2.26
N ILE A 51 10.85 2.58 3.40
CA ILE A 51 12.16 3.12 3.81
C ILE A 51 13.24 2.05 3.96
N ASP A 52 12.85 0.81 4.22
CA ASP A 52 13.73 -0.36 4.32
C ASP A 52 13.86 -1.15 3.00
N GLY A 53 13.24 -0.65 1.93
CA GLY A 53 13.20 -1.29 0.61
C GLY A 53 12.12 -2.36 0.45
N CYS A 54 11.31 -2.64 1.48
CA CYS A 54 10.23 -3.61 1.37
C CYS A 54 9.03 -3.03 0.59
N ARG A 55 8.13 -3.92 0.13
CA ARG A 55 6.86 -3.57 -0.51
C ARG A 55 5.73 -4.31 0.21
N PRO A 56 5.28 -3.78 1.36
CA PRO A 56 4.21 -4.42 2.13
C PRO A 56 2.96 -4.48 1.26
N HIS A 57 2.27 -5.62 1.31
CA HIS A 57 1.08 -5.83 0.49
C HIS A 57 0.03 -6.64 1.25
N TRP A 58 -0.90 -5.93 1.87
CA TRP A 58 -1.96 -6.53 2.67
C TRP A 58 -2.80 -7.52 1.86
N GLY A 59 -3.20 -7.19 0.63
CA GLY A 59 -3.99 -8.10 -0.20
C GLY A 59 -3.37 -9.48 -0.42
N ARG A 60 -2.04 -9.55 -0.64
CA ARG A 60 -1.28 -10.80 -0.75
C ARG A 60 -1.14 -11.50 0.60
N TYR A 61 -0.86 -10.74 1.65
CA TYR A 61 -0.70 -11.27 3.01
C TYR A 61 -2.00 -11.87 3.53
N ALA A 62 -3.09 -11.11 3.53
CA ALA A 62 -4.41 -11.52 3.98
C ALA A 62 -4.91 -12.77 3.24
N ARG A 63 -4.75 -12.83 1.91
CA ARG A 63 -5.10 -14.02 1.12
C ARG A 63 -4.34 -15.27 1.59
N LYS A 64 -3.02 -15.16 1.84
CA LYS A 64 -2.22 -16.27 2.36
C LYS A 64 -2.67 -16.74 3.74
N GLN A 65 -3.24 -15.84 4.54
CA GLN A 65 -3.75 -16.13 5.89
C GLN A 65 -5.24 -16.50 5.92
N GLY A 66 -5.93 -16.54 4.78
CA GLY A 66 -7.38 -16.77 4.72
C GLY A 66 -8.22 -15.62 5.28
N ILE A 67 -7.66 -14.42 5.40
CA ILE A 67 -8.34 -13.23 5.88
C ILE A 67 -9.05 -12.55 4.69
N PRO A 68 -10.34 -12.21 4.80
CA PRO A 68 -11.04 -11.45 3.77
C PRO A 68 -10.40 -10.08 3.55
N VAL A 69 -10.27 -9.68 2.29
CA VAL A 69 -9.83 -8.34 1.89
C VAL A 69 -11.08 -7.60 1.39
N ALA A 70 -11.30 -6.41 1.91
CA ALA A 70 -12.37 -5.51 1.45
C ALA A 70 -11.98 -4.81 0.15
#